data_AF-A0A7Y5KGN4-F1
#
_entry.id   AF-A0A7Y5KGN4-F1
#
_cell.length_a   1.000
_cell.length_b   1.000
_cell.length_c   1.000
_cell.angle_alpha   90.00
_cell.angle_beta   90.00
_cell.angle_gamma   90.00
#
_symmetry.space_group_name_H-M   'P 1'
#
loop_
_entity.id
_entity.type
_entity.pdbx_description
1 polymer ?
#
loop_
_entity_poly.entity_id
_entity_poly.type
_entity_poly.pdbx_seq_one_letter_code
_entity_poly.pdbx_strand_id
1 'polypeptide(L)' 'VKAMRYTANLVGIEHVALGSDFDGAIRAPIDASNMAQITQALSEEGFTSEEIYKIMGGNVLRVLLEALPEE' A
#
# COMPACT_ATOMS: atom_id res chain seq x y z
N VAL A 1 6.92 4.57 -5.52
CA VAL A 1 7.02 4.92 -4.07
C VAL A 1 6.85 6.41 -3.78
N LYS A 2 7.44 7.35 -4.54
CA LYS A 2 7.30 8.80 -4.31
C LYS A 2 5.86 9.30 -4.04
N ALA A 3 4.89 8.83 -4.82
CA ALA A 3 3.48 9.16 -4.60
C ALA A 3 2.98 8.72 -3.21
N MET A 4 3.33 7.50 -2.77
CA MET A 4 2.97 7.00 -1.44
C MET A 4 3.62 7.83 -0.34
N ARG A 5 4.89 8.26 -0.49
CA ARG A 5 5.54 9.17 0.48
C ARG A 5 4.87 10.52 0.53
N TYR A 6 4.54 11.10 -0.62
CA TYR A 6 3.80 12.36 -0.66
C TYR A 6 2.46 12.26 0.06
N THR A 7 1.68 11.21 -0.23
CA THR A 7 0.40 10.97 0.43
C THR A 7 0.57 10.73 1.92
N ALA A 8 1.53 9.90 2.34
CA ALA A 8 1.82 9.65 3.75
C ALA A 8 2.21 10.94 4.51
N ASN A 9 2.98 11.83 3.88
CA ASN A 9 3.34 13.13 4.46
C ASN A 9 2.14 14.09 4.55
N LEU A 10 1.17 13.97 3.65
CA LEU A 10 0.00 14.84 3.59
C LEU A 10 -1.11 14.41 4.57
N VAL A 11 -1.42 13.11 4.61
CA VAL A 11 -2.58 12.58 5.34
C VAL A 11 -2.21 11.58 6.43
N GLY A 12 -0.94 11.22 6.60
CA GLY A 12 -0.48 10.21 7.55
C GLY A 12 -0.41 8.80 6.95
N ILE A 13 0.52 7.99 7.46
CA ILE A 13 0.76 6.63 6.94
C ILE A 13 -0.43 5.69 7.11
N GLU A 14 -1.26 5.88 8.14
CA GLU A 14 -2.45 5.05 8.46
C GLU A 14 -3.55 5.11 7.38
N HIS A 15 -3.40 6.01 6.40
CA HIS A 15 -4.37 6.30 5.35
C HIS A 15 -3.84 5.97 3.94
N VAL A 16 -2.71 5.27 3.82
CA VAL A 16 -2.10 4.89 2.54
C VAL A 16 -2.25 3.39 2.30
N ALA A 17 -2.69 3.00 1.10
CA ALA A 17 -2.83 1.60 0.70
C ALA A 17 -2.37 1.41 -0.75
N LEU A 18 -2.17 0.14 -1.15
CA LEU A 18 -1.94 -0.22 -2.55
C LEU A 18 -3.26 -0.32 -3.32
N GLY A 19 -3.24 0.15 -4.56
CA GLY A 19 -4.28 -0.09 -5.55
C GLY A 19 -3.60 -0.21 -6.91
N SER A 20 -3.31 -1.45 -7.34
CA SER A 20 -2.51 -1.70 -8.53
C SER A 20 -3.23 -1.40 -9.84
N ASP A 21 -4.57 -1.48 -9.84
CA ASP A 21 -5.39 -1.53 -11.06
C ASP A 21 -4.93 -2.65 -12.02
N PHE A 22 -4.46 -3.78 -11.46
CA PHE A 22 -4.13 -4.96 -12.27
C PHE A 22 -5.36 -5.42 -13.05
N ASP A 23 -5.15 -5.79 -14.31
CA ASP A 23 -6.19 -6.14 -15.28
C ASP A 23 -7.25 -5.03 -15.48
N GLY A 24 -6.90 -3.79 -15.12
CA GLY A 24 -7.77 -2.61 -15.17
C GLY A 24 -7.52 -1.71 -16.39
N ALA A 25 -7.53 -0.40 -16.17
CA ALA A 25 -7.60 0.60 -17.23
C ALA A 25 -6.25 0.83 -17.95
N ILE A 26 -5.14 0.44 -17.33
CA ILE A 26 -3.80 0.65 -17.85
C ILE A 26 -2.94 -0.62 -17.79
N ARG A 27 -1.90 -0.67 -18.62
CA ARG A 27 -0.85 -1.67 -18.46
C ARG A 27 0.00 -1.32 -17.26
N ALA A 28 -0.12 -2.11 -16.19
CA ALA A 28 0.73 -1.97 -15.02
C ALA A 28 2.21 -2.26 -15.36
N PRO A 29 3.17 -1.55 -14.73
CA PRO A 29 4.60 -1.73 -14.98
C PRO A 29 5.15 -3.04 -14.41
N ILE A 30 4.42 -3.68 -13.51
CA ILE A 30 4.72 -4.97 -12.89
C ILE A 30 3.42 -5.80 -12.79
N ASP A 31 3.52 -7.08 -12.44
CA ASP A 31 2.37 -7.92 -12.08
C ASP A 31 2.42 -8.40 -10.62
N ALA A 32 1.43 -9.19 -10.21
CA ALA A 32 1.29 -9.68 -8.83
C ALA A 32 2.48 -10.56 -8.37
N SER A 33 3.23 -11.20 -9.28
CA SER A 33 4.43 -11.96 -8.94
C SER A 33 5.60 -11.07 -8.49
N ASN A 34 5.52 -9.76 -8.78
CA ASN A 34 6.58 -8.79 -8.50
C ASN A 34 6.27 -7.87 -7.31
N MET A 35 5.28 -8.19 -6.48
CA MET A 35 4.93 -7.37 -5.30
C MET A 35 6.12 -7.14 -4.35
N ALA A 36 7.06 -8.09 -4.27
CA ALA A 36 8.28 -7.94 -3.49
C ALA A 36 9.17 -6.75 -3.94
N GLN A 37 9.07 -6.32 -5.20
CA GLN A 37 9.78 -5.15 -5.70
C GLN A 37 9.22 -3.85 -5.10
N ILE A 38 7.92 -3.81 -4.78
CA ILE A 38 7.32 -2.66 -4.10
C ILE A 38 7.87 -2.54 -2.69
N THR A 39 7.93 -3.65 -1.93
CA THR A 39 8.48 -3.65 -0.57
C THR A 39 9.96 -3.27 -0.55
N GLN A 40 10.74 -3.73 -1.53
CA GLN A 40 12.14 -3.34 -1.69
C GLN A 40 12.25 -1.82 -1.92
N ALA A 41 11.52 -1.28 -2.89
CA ALA A 41 11.55 0.14 -3.20
C ALA A 41 11.07 1.01 -2.03
N LEU A 42 10.09 0.55 -1.24
CA LEU A 42 9.65 1.24 -0.02
C LEU A 42 10.77 1.28 1.03
N SER A 43 11.46 0.16 1.24
CA SER A 43 12.59 0.10 2.17
C SER A 43 13.73 1.03 1.75
N GLU A 44 14.06 1.09 0.45
CA GLU A 44 15.09 1.97 -0.11
C GLU A 44 14.75 3.46 0.04
N GLU A 45 13.46 3.80 0.05
CA GLU A 45 12.94 5.16 0.28
C GLU A 45 12.76 5.47 1.78
N GLY A 46 13.32 4.63 2.67
CA GLY A 46 13.41 4.90 4.10
C GLY A 46 12.14 4.65 4.90
N PHE A 47 11.16 3.93 4.35
CA PHE A 47 10.01 3.47 5.14
C PHE A 47 10.46 2.38 6.12
N THR A 48 9.98 2.47 7.35
CA THR A 48 10.16 1.44 8.37
C THR A 48 9.36 0.18 8.03
N SER A 49 9.76 -0.96 8.58
CA SER A 49 9.01 -2.22 8.40
C SER A 49 7.55 -2.12 8.85
N GLU A 50 7.26 -1.32 9.88
CA GLU A 50 5.89 -1.08 10.35
C GLU A 50 5.08 -0.26 9.32
N GLU A 51 5.66 0.80 8.76
CA GLU A 51 5.00 1.60 7.72
C GLU A 51 4.76 0.78 6.44
N ILE A 52 5.71 -0.09 6.07
CA ILE A 52 5.56 -1.01 4.93
C ILE A 52 4.40 -1.97 5.21
N TYR A 53 4.33 -2.58 6.41
CA TYR A 53 3.22 -3.44 6.80
C TYR A 53 1.86 -2.73 6.65
N LYS A 54 1.78 -1.47 7.11
CA LYS A 54 0.56 -0.64 6.98
C LYS A 54 0.16 -0.44 5.52
N ILE A 55 1.10 -0.04 4.66
CA ILE A 55 0.86 0.18 3.22
C ILE A 55 0.45 -1.13 2.51
N MET A 56 1.15 -2.23 2.79
CA MET A 56 0.99 -3.50 2.09
C MET A 56 -0.32 -4.23 2.44
N GLY A 57 -1.08 -3.76 3.42
CA GLY A 57 -2.40 -4.31 3.72
C GLY A 57 -2.91 -4.02 5.12
N GLY A 58 -2.05 -3.65 6.07
CA GLY A 58 -2.47 -3.38 7.46
C GLY A 58 -3.56 -2.31 7.55
N ASN A 59 -3.45 -1.24 6.76
CA ASN A 59 -4.46 -0.18 6.72
C ASN A 59 -5.78 -0.64 6.12
N VAL A 60 -5.73 -1.45 5.06
CA VAL A 60 -6.95 -2.01 4.44
C VAL A 60 -7.63 -2.96 5.41
N LEU A 61 -6.86 -3.83 6.08
CA LEU A 61 -7.37 -4.75 7.10
C LEU A 61 -8.08 -4.00 8.22
N ARG A 62 -7.46 -2.95 8.76
CA ARG A 62 -8.07 -2.11 9.80
C ARG A 62 -9.43 -1.57 9.35
N VAL A 63 -9.51 -0.97 8.15
CA VAL A 63 -10.77 -0.41 7.61
C VAL A 63 -11.82 -1.49 7.40
N LEU A 64 -11.44 -2.65 6.86
CA LEU A 64 -12.38 -3.75 6.63
C LEU A 64 -12.94 -4.29 7.95
N LEU A 65 -12.09 -4.48 8.98
CA LEU A 65 -12.53 -4.93 10.30
C LEU A 65 -13.46 -3.93 11.00
N GLU A 66 -13.28 -2.63 10.76
CA GLU A 66 -14.15 -1.58 11.31
C GLU A 66 -15.49 -1.45 10.55
N ALA A 67 -15.51 -1.78 9.26
CA ALA A 67 -16.64 -1.45 8.36
C ALA A 67 -17.48 -2.65 7.91
N LEU A 68 -16.93 -3.86 7.94
CA LEU A 68 -17.68 -5.06 7.59
C LEU A 68 -18.74 -5.36 8.66
N PRO A 69 -19.92 -5.89 8.29
CA PRO A 69 -20.92 -6.32 9.25
C PRO A 69 -20.37 -7.39 10.20
N GLU A 70 -20.77 -7.34 11.47
CA GLU A 70 -20.62 -8.48 12.37
C GLU A 70 -21.56 -9.61 11.91
N GLU A 71 -21.08 -10.87 11.97
CA GLU A 71 -21.91 -12.06 11.70
C GLU A 71 -23.02 -12.24 12.75
#